data_AF-A0A9X1LFR8-F1
#
_entry.id   AF-A0A9X1LFR8-F1
#
_cell.length_a   1.000
_cell.length_b   1.000
_cell.length_c   1.000
_cell.angle_alpha   90.00
_cell.angle_beta   90.00
_cell.angle_gamma   90.00
#
_symmetry.space_group_name_H-M   'P 1'
#
loop_
_entity.id
_entity.type
_entity.pdbx_description
1 polymer ?
#
loop_
_entity_poly.entity_id
_entity_poly.type
_entity_poly.pdbx_seq_one_letter_code
_entity_poly.pdbx_strand_id
1 'polypeptide(L)'
;MTIVSSIAVVPLWLWQDLPWQQSYSVKDTLSMLWLGVGPTAFGTILLFSVIATAGPTFLSYINYVIPIVAYFTGALLLGESIEWHSLAAMLLIILGIALTRKRVTN
;
A
#
# COMPACT_ATOMS: atom_id res chain seq x y z
N MET A 1 8.88 -5.22 11.68
CA MET A 1 9.24 -3.90 11.10
C MET A 1 8.50 -2.75 11.78
N THR A 2 7.21 -2.88 12.11
CA THR A 2 6.40 -1.82 12.77
C THR A 2 7.01 -1.26 14.05
N ILE A 3 7.52 -2.09 14.97
CA ILE A 3 8.15 -1.61 16.22
C ILE A 3 9.37 -0.73 15.95
N VAL A 4 10.23 -1.15 15.01
CA VAL A 4 11.44 -0.41 14.64
C VAL A 4 11.06 0.91 13.95
N SER A 5 10.07 0.88 13.06
CA SER A 5 9.54 2.08 12.41
C SER A 5 8.92 3.05 13.44
N SER A 6 8.17 2.56 14.42
CA SER A 6 7.62 3.38 15.50
C SER A 6 8.72 4.04 16.32
N ILE A 7 9.75 3.30 16.72
CA ILE A 7 10.89 3.85 17.48
C ILE A 7 11.64 4.92 16.67
N ALA A 8 11.78 4.72 15.36
CA ALA A 8 12.47 5.67 14.48
C ALA A 8 11.65 6.96 14.24
N VAL A 9 10.33 6.87 14.16
CA VAL A 9 9.45 8.01 13.86
C VAL A 9 9.14 8.86 15.09
N VAL A 10 9.06 8.25 16.29
CA VAL A 10 8.71 8.96 17.54
C VAL A 10 9.62 10.18 17.82
N PRO A 11 10.96 10.13 17.67
CA PRO A 11 11.81 11.30 17.88
C PRO A 11 11.52 12.45 16.92
N LEU A 12 11.23 12.15 15.65
CA LEU A 12 10.89 13.16 14.64
C LEU A 12 9.54 13.82 14.94
N TRP A 13 8.55 13.02 15.32
CA TRP A 13 7.23 13.51 15.68
C TRP A 13 7.24 14.39 16.94
N LEU A 14 8.01 14.00 17.96
CA LEU A 14 8.21 14.81 19.18
C LEU A 14 8.89 16.15 18.89
N TRP A 15 9.73 16.23 17.85
CA TRP A 15 10.42 17.44 17.47
C TRP A 15 9.54 18.40 16.65
N GLN A 16 8.72 17.89 15.73
CA GLN A 16 7.92 18.73 14.83
C GLN A 16 6.56 19.14 15.42
N ASP A 17 5.78 18.18 15.91
CA ASP A 17 4.34 18.41 16.14
C ASP A 17 3.98 18.65 17.60
N LEU A 18 4.93 18.50 18.54
CA LEU A 18 4.77 18.64 20.00
C LEU A 18 3.40 18.12 20.48
N PRO A 19 3.25 16.80 20.68
CA PRO A 19 1.94 16.14 20.71
C PRO A 19 1.00 16.58 21.83
N TRP A 20 1.54 17.19 22.89
CA TRP A 20 0.78 17.78 23.99
C TRP A 20 0.09 19.10 23.63
N GLN A 21 0.34 19.66 22.44
CA GLN A 21 -0.32 20.88 21.95
C GLN A 21 -1.42 20.61 20.92
N GLN A 22 -1.59 19.35 20.50
CA GLN A 22 -2.63 18.97 19.54
C GLN A 22 -3.89 18.44 20.23
N SER A 23 -5.05 18.86 19.70
CA SER A 23 -6.34 18.24 20.03
C SER A 23 -6.67 17.20 18.97
N TYR A 24 -6.60 15.92 19.34
CA TYR A 24 -6.97 14.81 18.46
C TYR A 24 -8.46 14.52 18.55
N SER A 25 -9.13 14.42 17.40
CA SER A 25 -10.53 13.99 17.36
C SER A 25 -10.64 12.47 17.48
N VAL A 26 -11.77 11.99 18.01
CA VAL A 26 -12.12 10.55 18.03
C VAL A 26 -12.07 9.96 16.61
N LYS A 27 -12.46 10.76 15.60
CA LYS A 27 -12.42 10.36 14.19
C LYS A 27 -10.99 10.06 13.71
N ASP A 28 -10.01 10.86 14.15
CA ASP A 28 -8.62 10.71 13.73
C ASP A 28 -8.03 9.44 14.33
N THR A 29 -8.28 9.21 15.63
CA THR A 29 -7.88 7.97 16.31
C THR A 29 -8.49 6.73 15.65
N LEU A 30 -9.78 6.77 15.31
CA LEU A 30 -10.44 5.65 14.66
C LEU A 30 -9.89 5.39 13.24
N SER A 31 -9.56 6.46 12.51
CA SER A 31 -8.95 6.35 11.17
C SER A 31 -7.55 5.73 11.23
N MET A 32 -6.73 6.13 12.21
CA MET A 32 -5.42 5.52 12.44
C MET A 32 -5.52 4.05 12.82
N LEU A 33 -6.47 3.70 13.70
CA LEU A 33 -6.74 2.31 14.08
C LEU A 33 -7.18 1.48 12.86
N TRP A 34 -8.06 2.03 12.02
CA TRP A 34 -8.51 1.36 10.81
C TRP A 34 -7.35 1.09 9.84
N LEU A 35 -6.46 2.06 9.61
CA LEU A 35 -5.27 1.89 8.75
C LEU A 35 -4.28 0.86 9.32
N GLY A 36 -4.11 0.83 10.65
CA GLY A 36 -3.24 -0.15 11.30
C GLY A 36 -3.83 -1.58 11.29
N VAL A 37 -5.12 -1.73 11.55
CA VAL A 37 -5.74 -3.06 11.68
C VAL A 37 -6.16 -3.62 10.32
N GLY A 38 -6.80 -2.82 9.48
CA GLY A 38 -7.39 -3.24 8.21
C GLY A 38 -6.35 -3.67 7.18
N PRO A 39 -5.73 -2.74 6.44
CA PRO A 39 -4.80 -3.11 5.38
C PRO A 39 -3.50 -3.73 5.92
N THR A 40 -3.06 -3.39 7.14
CA THR A 40 -1.77 -3.86 7.66
C THR A 40 -1.89 -5.21 8.38
N ALA A 41 -2.58 -5.27 9.52
CA ALA A 41 -2.64 -6.51 10.30
C ALA A 41 -3.44 -7.61 9.57
N PHE A 42 -4.66 -7.32 9.15
CA PHE A 42 -5.49 -8.28 8.43
C PHE A 42 -4.92 -8.61 7.04
N GLY A 43 -4.41 -7.62 6.31
CA GLY A 43 -3.73 -7.86 5.04
C GLY A 43 -2.51 -8.79 5.17
N THR A 44 -1.74 -8.69 6.25
CA THR A 44 -0.60 -9.58 6.51
C THR A 44 -1.05 -11.02 6.79
N ILE A 45 -2.15 -11.21 7.53
CA ILE A 45 -2.72 -12.55 7.77
C ILE A 45 -3.16 -13.18 6.45
N LEU A 46 -3.87 -12.40 5.61
CA LEU A 46 -4.26 -12.85 4.27
C LEU A 46 -3.04 -13.19 3.41
N LEU A 47 -1.99 -12.35 3.45
CA LEU A 47 -0.75 -12.59 2.72
C LEU A 47 -0.15 -13.95 3.09
N PHE A 48 -0.02 -14.25 4.39
CA PHE A 48 0.50 -15.54 4.84
C PHE A 48 -0.41 -16.71 4.48
N SER A 49 -1.73 -16.53 4.54
CA SER A 49 -2.69 -17.54 4.10
C SER A 49 -2.56 -17.85 2.60
N VAL A 50 -2.41 -16.82 1.77
CA VAL A 50 -2.21 -16.98 0.31
C VAL A 50 -0.86 -17.62 0.02
N ILE A 51 0.21 -17.25 0.74
CA ILE A 51 1.52 -17.91 0.60
C ILE A 51 1.40 -19.41 0.91
N ALA A 52 0.70 -19.77 1.98
CA ALA A 52 0.54 -21.16 2.41
C ALA A 52 -0.26 -22.01 1.41
N THR A 53 -1.18 -21.41 0.66
CA THR A 53 -2.10 -22.11 -0.25
C THR A 53 -1.65 -22.07 -1.72
N ALA A 54 -1.19 -20.92 -2.22
CA ALA A 54 -0.84 -20.69 -3.63
C ALA A 54 0.67 -20.58 -3.89
N GLY A 55 1.49 -20.52 -2.83
CA GLY A 55 2.94 -20.44 -2.90
C GLY A 55 3.49 -19.03 -3.23
N PRO A 56 4.81 -18.80 -3.04
CA PRO A 56 5.42 -17.48 -3.19
C PRO A 56 5.37 -16.91 -4.61
N THR A 57 5.38 -17.78 -5.63
CA THR A 57 5.33 -17.37 -7.03
C THR A 57 4.00 -16.69 -7.39
N PHE A 58 2.88 -17.14 -6.80
CA PHE A 58 1.58 -16.50 -7.00
C PHE A 58 1.56 -15.07 -6.47
N LEU A 59 2.20 -14.83 -5.31
CA LEU A 59 2.32 -13.51 -4.70
C LEU A 59 2.95 -12.47 -5.64
N SER A 60 3.97 -12.86 -6.40
CA SER A 60 4.61 -11.97 -7.36
C SER A 60 3.67 -11.47 -8.45
N TYR A 61 2.64 -12.25 -8.82
CA TYR A 61 1.63 -11.80 -9.78
C TYR A 61 0.70 -10.74 -9.19
N ILE A 62 0.36 -10.84 -7.90
CA ILE A 62 -0.50 -9.87 -7.22
C ILE A 62 0.14 -8.47 -7.31
N ASN A 63 1.46 -8.38 -7.09
CA ASN A 63 2.18 -7.12 -7.16
C ASN A 63 2.09 -6.42 -8.52
N TYR A 64 1.84 -7.15 -9.62
CA TYR A 64 1.63 -6.55 -10.94
C TYR A 64 0.23 -5.99 -11.15
N VAL A 65 -0.74 -6.45 -10.36
CA VAL A 65 -2.12 -5.98 -10.41
C VAL A 65 -2.33 -4.76 -9.49
N ILE A 66 -1.47 -4.58 -8.47
CA ILE A 66 -1.55 -3.47 -7.50
C ILE A 66 -1.70 -2.09 -8.17
N PRO A 67 -0.90 -1.67 -9.17
CA PRO A 67 -1.02 -0.33 -9.74
C PRO A 67 -2.39 -0.07 -10.38
N ILE A 68 -2.95 -1.08 -11.05
CA ILE A 68 -4.26 -1.00 -11.70
C ILE A 68 -5.35 -0.84 -10.64
N VAL A 69 -5.34 -1.73 -9.65
CA VAL A 69 -6.35 -1.71 -8.57
C VAL A 69 -6.25 -0.41 -7.78
N ALA A 70 -5.04 0.05 -7.44
CA ALA A 70 -4.83 1.29 -6.70
C ALA A 70 -5.38 2.50 -7.46
N TYR A 71 -5.07 2.64 -8.76
CA TYR A 71 -5.52 3.77 -9.57
C TYR A 71 -7.04 3.83 -9.69
N PHE A 72 -7.67 2.71 -10.08
CA PHE A 72 -9.12 2.68 -10.25
C PHE A 72 -9.88 2.78 -8.93
N THR A 73 -9.34 2.20 -7.85
CA THR A 73 -9.93 2.34 -6.52
C THR A 73 -9.82 3.79 -6.03
N GLY A 74 -8.72 4.49 -6.32
CA GLY A 74 -8.56 5.93 -6.11
C GLY A 74 -9.65 6.73 -6.81
N ALA A 75 -9.78 6.54 -8.13
CA ALA A 75 -10.79 7.21 -8.92
C ALA A 75 -12.23 6.91 -8.44
N LEU A 76 -12.55 5.66 -8.11
CA LEU A 76 -13.91 5.24 -7.73
C LEU A 76 -14.29 5.59 -6.30
N LEU A 77 -13.39 5.40 -5.33
CA LEU A 77 -13.69 5.61 -3.90
C LEU A 77 -13.39 7.04 -3.44
N LEU A 78 -12.33 7.66 -3.94
CA LEU A 78 -11.95 9.04 -3.58
C LEU A 78 -12.48 10.08 -4.56
N GLY A 79 -13.01 9.65 -5.72
CA GLY A 79 -13.55 10.57 -6.74
C GLY A 79 -12.46 11.34 -7.48
N GLU A 80 -11.24 10.81 -7.54
CA GLU A 80 -10.12 11.44 -8.24
C GLU A 80 -10.40 11.53 -9.76
N SER A 81 -9.96 12.62 -10.40
CA SER A 81 -10.11 12.78 -11.84
C SER A 81 -9.21 11.80 -12.60
N ILE A 82 -9.79 11.14 -13.60
CA ILE A 82 -9.04 10.23 -14.47
C ILE A 82 -8.28 11.05 -15.50
N GLU A 83 -7.07 11.46 -15.13
CA GLU A 83 -6.16 12.20 -16.01
C GLU A 83 -5.43 11.29 -17.00
N TRP A 84 -5.29 11.75 -18.24
CA TRP A 84 -4.60 11.01 -19.30
C TRP A 84 -3.12 10.71 -18.97
N HIS A 85 -2.45 11.64 -18.29
CA HIS A 85 -1.05 11.48 -17.87
C HIS A 85 -0.89 10.31 -16.89
N SER A 86 -1.82 10.14 -15.96
CA SER A 86 -1.79 9.05 -14.97
C SER A 86 -2.04 7.69 -15.63
N LEU A 87 -2.96 7.63 -16.60
CA LEU A 87 -3.17 6.44 -17.43
C LEU A 87 -1.93 6.07 -18.24
N ALA A 88 -1.26 7.05 -18.84
CA ALA A 88 -0.02 6.85 -19.59
C ALA A 88 1.11 6.32 -18.68
N ALA A 89 1.26 6.87 -17.47
CA ALA A 89 2.22 6.39 -16.48
C ALA A 89 1.93 4.95 -16.03
N MET A 90 0.65 4.62 -15.78
CA MET A 90 0.23 3.26 -15.43
C MET A 90 0.54 2.27 -16.56
N LEU A 91 0.24 2.64 -17.82
CA LEU A 91 0.59 1.83 -18.99
C LEU A 91 2.10 1.59 -19.08
N LEU A 92 2.91 2.61 -18.82
CA LEU A 92 4.37 2.51 -18.84
C LEU A 92 4.88 1.54 -17.76
N ILE A 93 4.33 1.58 -16.55
CA ILE A 93 4.65 0.64 -15.47
C ILE A 93 4.31 -0.80 -15.88
N ILE A 94 3.12 -1.03 -16.42
CA ILE A 94 2.67 -2.37 -16.87
C ILE A 94 3.57 -2.89 -18.00
N LEU A 95 3.93 -2.03 -18.96
CA LEU A 95 4.84 -2.40 -20.04
C LEU A 95 6.24 -2.74 -19.52
N GLY A 96 6.78 -1.95 -18.59
CA GLY A 96 8.07 -2.25 -17.95
C GLY A 96 8.08 -3.60 -17.23
N ILE A 97 6.97 -3.90 -16.54
CA ILE A 97 6.77 -5.22 -15.92
C ILE A 97 6.72 -6.32 -16.98
N ALA A 98 5.95 -6.15 -18.05
CA ALA A 98 5.79 -7.15 -19.09
C ALA A 98 7.14 -7.48 -19.79
N LEU A 99 7.97 -6.45 -20.01
CA LEU A 99 9.29 -6.61 -20.63
C LEU A 99 10.28 -7.35 -19.72
N THR A 100 10.30 -7.02 -18.43
CA THR A 100 11.21 -7.66 -17.46
C THR A 100 10.80 -9.09 -17.12
N ARG A 101 9.53 -9.44 -17.32
CA ARG A 101 9.00 -10.79 -17.10
C ARG A 101 9.30 -11.77 -18.23
N LYS A 102 10.09 -11.41 -19.26
CA LYS A 102 10.49 -12.36 -20.30
C LYS A 102 11.12 -13.59 -19.64
N ARG A 103 10.42 -14.71 -19.77
CA ARG A 103 10.79 -16.04 -19.29
C ARG A 103 12.21 -16.31 -19.78
N VAL A 104 13.16 -16.48 -18.85
CA VAL A 104 14.41 -17.15 -19.15
C VAL A 104 14.02 -18.60 -19.43
N THR A 105 13.70 -18.88 -20.69
CA THR A 105 13.57 -20.23 -21.21
C THR A 105 14.99 -20.76 -21.32
N ASN A 106 15.41 -21.53 -20.32
CA ASN A 106 16.42 -22.56 -20.48
C ASN A 106 15.78 -23.89 -20.10
#